data_AF-A0A5C3P8S7-F1
#
_entry.id   AF-A0A5C3P8S7-F1
#
_cell.length_a   1.000
_cell.length_b   1.000
_cell.length_c   1.000
_cell.angle_alpha   90.00
_cell.angle_beta   90.00
_cell.angle_gamma   90.00
#
_symmetry.space_group_name_H-M   'P 1'
#
loop_
_entity.id
_entity.type
_entity.pdbx_description
1 polymer ?
#
loop_
_entity_poly.entity_id
_entity_poly.type
_entity_poly.pdbx_seq_one_letter_code
_entity_poly.pdbx_strand_id
1 'polypeptide(L)'
;MPSLASLLALAAPLMVLGAPLKRDTATNLLVLKFADVLEQLETQFYTQALQKFQTSDFTSAGFVSAQLPIEQFTQIQNDEATHAQVLESTITSLGGQPISNCSFNFGNALNDVPTMAATARVVENLGVSAYLGAAHLIDDPVLLTAAGSILTVEARHQTILNVLNNGASIPQAFDIAFLPNEVLAIAGAFISGECPVGIDANQPLTITNTGAAQPGTLLTFSSPALNGSVDTSKLYCQMLVGGMSTSISLPIDQCIVPQGVEGPVGIFITADNQPLNNNVRDRATQAVLAGPTMAFIDTQKQLLSQLALAAGSGDSNNSSNGNSNVSTTTISPSEASSIIASASSASGAAPTDSAAAASASATDSAAAASATGSAPVSGAAAAAAAPTAAESDKTVVESPGTRNIATGPSANGAITVDGWQS
;
A
#
# COMPACT_ATOMS: atom_id res chain seq x y z
N MET A 1 -35.65 -67.48 47.42
CA MET A 1 -34.31 -67.30 46.81
C MET A 1 -34.51 -67.26 45.30
N PRO A 2 -33.86 -66.39 44.48
CA PRO A 2 -32.94 -65.26 44.74
C PRO A 2 -33.55 -63.88 44.34
N SER A 3 -33.16 -62.77 44.99
CA SER A 3 -32.16 -61.76 44.59
C SER A 3 -32.47 -61.00 43.28
N LEU A 4 -33.04 -59.79 43.39
CA LEU A 4 -32.96 -58.75 42.35
C LEU A 4 -31.90 -57.72 42.77
N ALA A 5 -30.81 -57.67 42.01
CA ALA A 5 -29.73 -56.70 42.18
C ALA A 5 -30.08 -55.38 41.47
N SER A 6 -29.84 -54.27 42.16
CA SER A 6 -29.86 -52.90 41.65
C SER A 6 -28.91 -52.71 40.46
N LEU A 7 -29.40 -52.07 39.39
CA LEU A 7 -28.55 -51.38 38.42
C LEU A 7 -28.58 -49.88 38.72
N LEU A 8 -27.47 -49.35 39.24
CA LEU A 8 -27.18 -47.92 39.29
C LEU A 8 -26.54 -47.53 37.94
N ALA A 9 -27.26 -46.78 37.11
CA ALA A 9 -26.69 -46.19 35.89
C ALA A 9 -26.02 -44.85 36.25
N LEU A 10 -24.68 -44.82 36.19
CA LEU A 10 -23.88 -43.60 36.30
C LEU A 10 -24.03 -42.78 35.00
N ALA A 11 -24.64 -41.61 35.07
CA ALA A 11 -24.60 -40.63 33.99
C ALA A 11 -23.32 -39.80 34.14
N ALA A 12 -22.38 -39.95 33.21
CA ALA A 12 -21.20 -39.08 33.10
C ALA A 12 -21.50 -37.93 32.12
N PRO A 13 -21.20 -36.66 32.46
CA PRO A 13 -21.31 -35.56 31.52
C PRO A 13 -20.15 -35.62 30.52
N LEU A 14 -20.45 -35.75 29.22
CA LEU A 14 -19.46 -35.52 28.16
C LEU A 14 -19.11 -34.04 28.12
N MET A 15 -17.93 -33.68 28.64
CA MET A 15 -17.28 -32.42 28.30
C MET A 15 -16.73 -32.55 26.88
N VAL A 16 -17.41 -31.94 25.91
CA VAL A 16 -16.85 -31.72 24.56
C VAL A 16 -15.83 -30.59 24.69
N LEU A 17 -14.54 -30.93 24.82
CA LEU A 17 -13.48 -29.99 24.52
C LEU A 17 -13.56 -29.71 23.02
N GLY A 18 -14.00 -28.50 22.65
CA GLY A 18 -13.81 -28.02 21.28
C GLY A 18 -12.31 -28.07 20.98
N ALA A 19 -11.90 -28.93 20.06
CA ALA A 19 -10.53 -28.92 19.57
C ALA A 19 -10.26 -27.51 19.00
N PRO A 20 -9.11 -26.87 19.32
CA PRO A 20 -8.75 -25.64 18.67
C PRO A 20 -8.75 -25.90 17.16
N LEU A 21 -9.57 -25.17 16.42
CA LEU A 21 -9.46 -25.12 14.96
C LEU A 21 -7.99 -24.80 14.66
N LYS A 22 -7.32 -25.68 13.91
CA LYS A 22 -5.99 -25.38 13.36
C LYS A 22 -6.20 -24.21 12.39
N ARG A 23 -6.02 -22.99 12.88
CA ARG A 23 -5.79 -21.82 12.03
C ARG A 23 -4.53 -22.09 11.21
N ASP A 24 -4.55 -21.79 9.92
CA ASP A 24 -3.38 -21.93 9.08
C ASP A 24 -2.36 -20.84 9.42
N THR A 25 -1.65 -21.05 10.52
CA THR A 25 -0.65 -20.13 11.04
C THR A 25 0.48 -19.91 10.02
N ALA A 26 0.77 -20.87 9.14
CA ALA A 26 1.82 -20.73 8.15
C ALA A 26 1.45 -19.72 7.05
N THR A 27 0.25 -19.84 6.48
CA THR A 27 -0.25 -18.89 5.48
C THR A 27 -0.45 -17.50 6.09
N ASN A 28 -1.03 -17.42 7.29
CA ASN A 28 -1.17 -16.13 7.99
C ASN A 28 0.19 -15.47 8.26
N LEU A 29 1.19 -16.23 8.72
CA LEU A 29 2.54 -15.70 8.93
C LEU A 29 3.20 -15.25 7.63
N LEU A 30 3.01 -15.96 6.52
CA LEU A 30 3.54 -15.55 5.22
C LEU A 30 2.93 -14.21 4.78
N VAL A 31 1.61 -14.07 4.88
CA VAL A 31 0.88 -12.83 4.53
C VAL A 31 1.31 -11.67 5.42
N LEU A 32 1.38 -11.87 6.74
CA LEU A 32 1.79 -10.82 7.68
C LEU A 32 3.24 -10.37 7.45
N LYS A 33 4.16 -11.30 7.22
CA LYS A 33 5.57 -10.96 6.90
C LYS A 33 5.68 -10.21 5.58
N PHE A 34 4.85 -10.56 4.61
CA PHE A 34 4.83 -9.85 3.35
C PHE A 34 4.31 -8.42 3.53
N ALA A 35 3.21 -8.23 4.27
CA ALA A 35 2.70 -6.91 4.61
C ALA A 35 3.75 -6.08 5.39
N ASP A 36 4.40 -6.67 6.40
CA ASP A 36 5.47 -6.05 7.20
C ASP A 36 6.60 -5.50 6.32
N VAL A 37 7.05 -6.26 5.33
CA VAL A 37 8.08 -5.79 4.38
C VAL A 37 7.60 -4.60 3.53
N LEU A 38 6.32 -4.58 3.15
CA LEU A 38 5.75 -3.42 2.45
C LEU A 38 5.73 -2.22 3.39
N GLU A 39 5.21 -2.32 4.62
CA GLU A 39 5.19 -1.20 5.58
C GLU A 39 6.60 -0.65 5.87
N GLN A 40 7.62 -1.53 5.93
CA GLN A 40 9.02 -1.13 6.07
C GLN A 40 9.52 -0.34 4.84
N LEU A 41 9.14 -0.75 3.63
CA LEU A 41 9.45 -0.05 2.38
C LEU A 41 8.87 1.36 2.42
N GLU A 42 7.60 1.50 2.78
CA GLU A 42 6.88 2.78 2.80
C GLU A 42 7.42 3.71 3.88
N THR A 43 7.61 3.18 5.09
CA THR A 43 8.27 3.89 6.21
C THR A 43 9.62 4.45 5.78
N GLN A 44 10.46 3.63 5.13
CA GLN A 44 11.79 4.05 4.68
C GLN A 44 11.73 5.05 3.51
N PHE A 45 10.75 4.90 2.61
CA PHE A 45 10.53 5.82 1.50
C PHE A 45 10.23 7.23 2.02
N TYR A 46 9.23 7.38 2.90
CA TYR A 46 8.90 8.69 3.45
C TYR A 46 9.98 9.25 4.36
N THR A 47 10.65 8.41 5.15
CA THR A 47 11.79 8.83 5.97
C THR A 47 12.88 9.47 5.11
N GLN A 48 13.26 8.83 3.99
CA GLN A 48 14.26 9.37 3.08
C GLN A 48 13.75 10.61 2.33
N ALA A 49 12.49 10.63 1.90
CA ALA A 49 11.89 11.78 1.23
C ALA A 49 11.89 13.04 2.12
N LEU A 50 11.41 12.92 3.37
CA LEU A 50 11.33 14.02 4.33
C LEU A 50 12.70 14.50 4.81
N GLN A 51 13.72 13.63 4.80
CA GLN A 51 15.10 14.04 5.07
C GLN A 51 15.74 14.77 3.88
N LYS A 52 15.39 14.37 2.65
CA LYS A 52 16.01 14.89 1.43
C LYS A 52 15.49 16.27 1.05
N PHE A 53 14.17 16.43 0.98
CA PHE A 53 13.55 17.63 0.41
C PHE A 53 13.39 18.74 1.45
N GLN A 54 13.66 19.98 1.01
CA GLN A 54 13.49 21.19 1.79
C GLN A 54 12.20 21.91 1.40
N THR A 55 11.76 22.85 2.23
CA THR A 55 10.56 23.68 1.98
C THR A 55 10.55 24.30 0.57
N SER A 56 11.71 24.75 0.08
CA SER A 56 11.86 25.35 -1.26
C SER A 56 11.54 24.39 -2.40
N ASP A 57 11.77 23.08 -2.22
CA ASP A 57 11.52 22.08 -3.25
C ASP A 57 10.02 21.87 -3.44
N PHE A 58 9.24 21.87 -2.35
CA PHE A 58 7.78 21.82 -2.39
C PHE A 58 7.17 23.09 -3.00
N THR A 59 7.71 24.27 -2.67
CA THR A 59 7.26 25.50 -3.33
C THR A 59 7.58 25.47 -4.83
N SER A 60 8.75 24.96 -5.22
CA SER A 60 9.16 24.81 -6.62
C SER A 60 8.33 23.78 -7.38
N ALA A 61 7.82 22.76 -6.67
CA ALA A 61 6.86 21.80 -7.20
C ALA A 61 5.46 22.38 -7.43
N GLY A 62 5.23 23.63 -7.02
CA GLY A 62 3.99 24.35 -7.29
C GLY A 62 2.94 24.20 -6.20
N PHE A 63 3.27 23.76 -4.98
CA PHE A 63 2.32 23.78 -3.86
C PHE A 63 2.06 25.21 -3.37
N VAL A 64 0.81 25.54 -3.01
CA VAL A 64 0.45 26.87 -2.45
C VAL A 64 1.18 27.17 -1.14
N SER A 65 1.43 26.12 -0.38
CA SER A 65 2.14 26.13 0.89
C SER A 65 2.91 24.83 0.97
N ALA A 66 4.23 24.91 1.11
CA ALA A 66 5.07 23.75 1.33
C ALA A 66 4.68 22.96 2.61
N GLN A 67 4.09 23.63 3.60
CA GLN A 67 3.64 22.98 4.83
C GLN A 67 2.51 21.96 4.58
N LEU A 68 1.64 22.22 3.58
CA LEU A 68 0.53 21.34 3.25
C LEU A 68 1.00 19.92 2.89
N PRO A 69 1.83 19.71 1.85
CA PRO A 69 2.32 18.36 1.53
C PRO A 69 3.24 17.80 2.62
N ILE A 70 4.10 18.62 3.24
CA ILE A 70 5.02 18.15 4.29
C ILE A 70 4.25 17.55 5.47
N GLU A 71 3.18 18.21 5.92
CA GLU A 71 2.32 17.71 6.99
C GLU A 71 1.73 16.35 6.62
N GLN A 72 1.16 16.23 5.41
CA GLN A 72 0.55 14.97 4.97
C GLN A 72 1.57 13.84 4.86
N PHE A 73 2.73 14.07 4.22
CA PHE A 73 3.79 13.07 4.12
C PHE A 73 4.34 12.66 5.49
N THR A 74 4.38 13.59 6.46
CA THR A 74 4.79 13.26 7.83
C THR A 74 3.76 12.40 8.55
N GLN A 75 2.47 12.66 8.38
CA GLN A 75 1.42 11.83 8.98
C GLN A 75 1.43 10.42 8.40
N ILE A 76 1.47 10.29 7.07
CA ILE A 76 1.55 9.00 6.39
C ILE A 76 2.78 8.21 6.90
N GLN A 77 3.95 8.84 6.96
CA GLN A 77 5.16 8.21 7.51
C GLN A 77 5.00 7.66 8.94
N ASN A 78 4.29 8.39 9.80
CA ASN A 78 4.04 7.95 11.18
C ASN A 78 3.07 6.77 11.24
N ASP A 79 2.05 6.77 10.37
CA ASP A 79 1.09 5.68 10.26
C ASP A 79 1.79 4.43 9.73
N GLU A 80 2.62 4.51 8.68
CA GLU A 80 3.38 3.33 8.17
C GLU A 80 4.37 2.77 9.18
N ALA A 81 5.05 3.64 9.93
CA ALA A 81 5.94 3.20 10.99
C ALA A 81 5.16 2.48 12.11
N THR A 82 3.92 2.89 12.35
CA THR A 82 3.04 2.24 13.33
C THR A 82 2.50 0.91 12.80
N HIS A 83 2.10 0.84 11.52
CA HIS A 83 1.67 -0.38 10.86
C HIS A 83 2.78 -1.45 10.91
N ALA A 84 4.01 -1.09 10.51
CA ALA A 84 5.17 -1.97 10.57
C ALA A 84 5.38 -2.54 11.99
N GLN A 85 5.43 -1.68 13.01
CA GLN A 85 5.63 -2.11 14.41
C GLN A 85 4.54 -3.07 14.91
N VAL A 86 3.27 -2.80 14.54
CA VAL A 86 2.15 -3.66 14.89
C VAL A 86 2.26 -5.02 14.19
N LEU A 87 2.64 -5.06 12.92
CA LEU A 87 2.85 -6.30 12.18
C LEU A 87 4.03 -7.10 12.74
N GLU A 88 5.17 -6.47 13.01
CA GLU A 88 6.33 -7.11 13.65
C GLU A 88 5.96 -7.77 15.00
N SER A 89 5.21 -7.02 15.83
CA SER A 89 4.71 -7.50 17.12
C SER A 89 3.75 -8.68 16.94
N THR A 90 2.84 -8.57 15.97
CA THR A 90 1.86 -9.63 15.66
C THR A 90 2.55 -10.90 15.17
N ILE A 91 3.50 -10.78 14.23
CA ILE A 91 4.31 -11.88 13.71
C ILE A 91 5.03 -12.59 14.87
N THR A 92 5.67 -11.82 15.76
CA THR A 92 6.38 -12.35 16.93
C THR A 92 5.41 -13.08 17.88
N SER A 93 4.23 -12.50 18.13
CA SER A 93 3.21 -13.09 19.02
C SER A 93 2.67 -14.43 18.50
N LEU A 94 2.64 -14.61 17.17
CA LEU A 94 2.25 -15.84 16.50
C LEU A 94 3.40 -16.87 16.39
N GLY A 95 4.57 -16.56 16.98
CA GLY A 95 5.76 -17.43 16.94
C GLY A 95 6.56 -17.33 15.65
N GLY A 96 6.26 -16.35 14.79
CA GLY A 96 7.06 -16.01 13.62
C GLY A 96 8.28 -15.16 13.96
N GLN A 97 9.07 -14.82 12.94
CA GLN A 97 10.15 -13.85 13.00
C GLN A 97 9.93 -12.84 11.88
N PRO A 98 9.85 -11.53 12.19
CA PRO A 98 9.80 -10.47 11.19
C PRO A 98 11.00 -10.51 10.25
N ILE A 99 10.85 -9.97 9.04
CA ILE A 99 11.94 -9.89 8.06
C ILE A 99 12.57 -8.51 8.22
N SER A 100 13.80 -8.44 8.76
CA SER A 100 14.45 -7.17 9.10
C SER A 100 15.69 -6.85 8.28
N ASN A 101 16.04 -7.67 7.29
CA ASN A 101 17.26 -7.53 6.49
C ASN A 101 17.00 -6.98 5.07
N CYS A 102 15.76 -6.62 4.75
CA CYS A 102 15.43 -5.98 3.48
C CYS A 102 16.08 -4.61 3.40
N SER A 103 16.66 -4.28 2.25
CA SER A 103 17.19 -2.95 1.97
C SER A 103 16.42 -2.34 0.82
N PHE A 104 16.17 -1.03 0.85
CA PHE A 104 15.38 -0.36 -0.17
C PHE A 104 16.20 0.72 -0.89
N ASN A 105 15.99 0.83 -2.20
CA ASN A 105 16.61 1.85 -3.04
C ASN A 105 15.53 2.64 -3.79
N PHE A 106 15.41 3.92 -3.42
CA PHE A 106 14.44 4.82 -4.03
C PHE A 106 15.03 5.72 -5.11
N GLY A 107 16.34 5.63 -5.40
CA GLY A 107 17.05 6.30 -6.50
C GLY A 107 16.34 7.49 -7.15
N ASN A 108 15.83 7.27 -8.38
CA ASN A 108 15.13 8.29 -9.17
C ASN A 108 13.73 8.63 -8.63
N ALA A 109 13.14 7.81 -7.78
CA ALA A 109 11.86 8.08 -7.11
C ALA A 109 11.95 9.28 -6.16
N LEU A 110 13.15 9.62 -5.71
CA LEU A 110 13.44 10.80 -4.91
C LEU A 110 14.16 11.89 -5.72
N ASN A 111 14.02 11.94 -7.06
CA ASN A 111 14.70 12.94 -7.89
C ASN A 111 14.25 14.37 -7.59
N ASP A 112 12.94 14.58 -7.57
CA ASP A 112 12.27 15.84 -7.26
C ASP A 112 10.94 15.57 -6.55
N VAL A 113 10.32 16.61 -6.00
CA VAL A 113 9.07 16.49 -5.23
C VAL A 113 7.90 15.96 -6.07
N PRO A 114 7.64 16.43 -7.31
CA PRO A 114 6.60 15.84 -8.17
C PRO A 114 6.79 14.34 -8.40
N THR A 115 8.03 13.93 -8.67
CA THR A 115 8.42 12.52 -8.83
C THR A 115 8.18 11.71 -7.57
N MET A 116 8.59 12.24 -6.42
CA MET A 116 8.38 11.60 -5.12
C MET A 116 6.89 11.49 -4.80
N ALA A 117 6.10 12.54 -4.99
CA ALA A 117 4.67 12.54 -4.71
C ALA A 117 3.91 11.53 -5.59
N ALA A 118 4.30 11.37 -6.85
CA ALA A 118 3.71 10.38 -7.73
C ALA A 118 4.16 8.95 -7.39
N THR A 119 5.40 8.77 -6.93
CA THR A 119 5.87 7.48 -6.39
C THR A 119 5.09 7.11 -5.13
N ALA A 120 4.94 8.04 -4.19
CA ALA A 120 4.11 7.87 -2.98
C ALA A 120 2.72 7.38 -3.38
N ARG A 121 2.11 8.01 -4.39
CA ARG A 121 0.78 7.63 -4.89
C ARG A 121 0.75 6.22 -5.48
N VAL A 122 1.81 5.74 -6.12
CA VAL A 122 1.88 4.33 -6.56
C VAL A 122 1.99 3.41 -5.35
N VAL A 123 2.85 3.75 -4.39
CA VAL A 123 3.16 2.95 -3.21
C VAL A 123 1.93 2.76 -2.32
N GLU A 124 1.24 3.83 -1.91
CA GLU A 124 0.02 3.66 -1.09
C GLU A 124 -1.12 2.94 -1.84
N ASN A 125 -1.22 3.13 -3.16
CA ASN A 125 -2.22 2.37 -3.92
C ASN A 125 -1.87 0.89 -3.97
N LEU A 126 -0.58 0.57 -3.95
CA LEU A 126 -0.08 -0.79 -3.82
C LEU A 126 -0.38 -1.36 -2.43
N GLY A 127 -0.23 -0.57 -1.36
CA GLY A 127 -0.68 -0.91 0.00
C GLY A 127 -2.16 -1.30 0.05
N VAL A 128 -3.05 -0.42 -0.45
CA VAL A 128 -4.49 -0.72 -0.63
C VAL A 128 -4.71 -2.04 -1.38
N SER A 129 -4.02 -2.20 -2.52
CA SER A 129 -4.18 -3.38 -3.39
C SER A 129 -3.69 -4.67 -2.72
N ALA A 130 -2.63 -4.59 -1.93
CA ALA A 130 -2.04 -5.71 -1.21
C ALA A 130 -2.94 -6.19 -0.08
N TYR A 131 -3.44 -5.29 0.77
CA TYR A 131 -4.38 -5.65 1.84
C TYR A 131 -5.69 -6.22 1.29
N LEU A 132 -6.29 -5.58 0.27
CA LEU A 132 -7.49 -6.11 -0.39
C LEU A 132 -7.25 -7.48 -1.02
N GLY A 133 -6.12 -7.65 -1.71
CA GLY A 133 -5.78 -8.89 -2.37
C GLY A 133 -5.48 -10.03 -1.40
N ALA A 134 -4.86 -9.73 -0.26
CA ALA A 134 -4.54 -10.71 0.76
C ALA A 134 -5.70 -11.05 1.70
N ALA A 135 -6.78 -10.26 1.73
CA ALA A 135 -7.90 -10.45 2.65
C ALA A 135 -8.48 -11.88 2.62
N HIS A 136 -8.54 -12.51 1.44
CA HIS A 136 -9.05 -13.88 1.28
C HIS A 136 -8.05 -14.98 1.71
N LEU A 137 -6.79 -14.63 1.96
CA LEU A 137 -5.73 -15.53 2.41
C LEU A 137 -5.66 -15.64 3.93
N ILE A 138 -6.28 -14.71 4.66
CA ILE A 138 -6.30 -14.68 6.13
C ILE A 138 -7.54 -15.43 6.64
N ASP A 139 -7.32 -16.52 7.36
CA ASP A 139 -8.41 -17.33 7.95
C ASP A 139 -8.77 -16.91 9.39
N ASP A 140 -7.92 -16.10 10.03
CA ASP A 140 -8.14 -15.58 11.38
C ASP A 140 -8.96 -14.28 11.32
N PRO A 141 -10.21 -14.26 11.81
CA PRO A 141 -11.05 -13.07 11.76
C PRO A 141 -10.51 -11.90 12.58
N VAL A 142 -9.68 -12.17 13.61
CA VAL A 142 -9.04 -11.11 14.40
C VAL A 142 -7.97 -10.42 13.57
N LEU A 143 -7.12 -11.21 12.90
CA LEU A 143 -6.10 -10.67 11.98
C LEU A 143 -6.74 -9.97 10.79
N LEU A 144 -7.82 -10.52 10.24
CA LEU A 144 -8.56 -9.90 9.13
C LEU A 144 -9.16 -8.55 9.54
N THR A 145 -9.70 -8.44 10.76
CA THR A 145 -10.22 -7.16 11.28
C THR A 145 -9.11 -6.14 11.49
N ALA A 146 -7.95 -6.57 12.01
CA ALA A 146 -6.78 -5.71 12.16
C ALA A 146 -6.26 -5.22 10.80
N ALA A 147 -6.10 -6.13 9.83
CA ALA A 147 -5.72 -5.80 8.45
C ALA A 147 -6.74 -4.86 7.79
N GLY A 148 -8.03 -5.07 8.02
CA GLY A 148 -9.08 -4.18 7.56
C GLY A 148 -8.98 -2.76 8.15
N SER A 149 -8.45 -2.61 9.38
CA SER A 149 -8.24 -1.28 9.96
C SER A 149 -7.11 -0.53 9.26
N ILE A 150 -5.99 -1.20 8.94
CA ILE A 150 -4.87 -0.64 8.19
C ILE A 150 -5.33 -0.24 6.79
N LEU A 151 -6.00 -1.15 6.06
CA LEU A 151 -6.55 -0.88 4.73
C LEU A 151 -7.38 0.41 4.65
N THR A 152 -8.17 0.74 5.69
CA THR A 152 -8.95 1.99 5.67
C THR A 152 -8.10 3.25 5.83
N VAL A 153 -6.91 3.14 6.41
CA VAL A 153 -5.93 4.21 6.56
C VAL A 153 -5.16 4.37 5.23
N GLU A 154 -4.67 3.27 4.65
CA GLU A 154 -4.08 3.23 3.28
C GLU A 154 -4.97 3.95 2.24
N ALA A 155 -6.29 3.68 2.28
CA ALA A 155 -7.23 4.31 1.37
C ALA A 155 -7.36 5.83 1.59
N ARG A 156 -7.18 6.32 2.82
CA ARG A 156 -7.15 7.77 3.13
C ARG A 156 -5.84 8.39 2.68
N HIS A 157 -4.72 7.70 2.85
CA HIS A 157 -3.43 8.14 2.29
C HIS A 157 -3.56 8.30 0.78
N GLN A 158 -4.13 7.30 0.10
CA GLN A 158 -4.42 7.39 -1.33
C GLN A 158 -5.26 8.61 -1.70
N THR A 159 -6.32 8.90 -0.92
CA THR A 159 -7.17 10.06 -1.16
C THR A 159 -6.36 11.37 -1.14
N ILE A 160 -5.46 11.51 -0.16
CA ILE A 160 -4.59 12.67 -0.03
C ILE A 160 -3.55 12.72 -1.16
N LEU A 161 -2.92 11.59 -1.49
CA LEU A 161 -1.91 11.56 -2.55
C LEU A 161 -2.49 11.81 -3.93
N ASN A 162 -3.74 11.41 -4.18
CA ASN A 162 -4.47 11.84 -5.36
C ASN A 162 -4.57 13.37 -5.43
N VAL A 163 -4.92 14.03 -4.33
CA VAL A 163 -5.00 15.51 -4.25
C VAL A 163 -3.63 16.15 -4.52
N LEU A 164 -2.56 15.65 -3.88
CA LEU A 164 -1.20 16.19 -4.04
C LEU A 164 -0.63 15.98 -5.45
N ASN A 165 -1.17 15.03 -6.22
CA ASN A 165 -0.80 14.76 -7.61
C ASN A 165 -1.74 15.39 -8.64
N ASN A 166 -2.55 16.38 -8.23
CA ASN A 166 -3.52 17.02 -9.10
C ASN A 166 -4.57 16.03 -9.68
N GLY A 167 -4.86 14.91 -9.03
CA GLY A 167 -5.86 13.93 -9.45
C GLY A 167 -7.24 14.19 -8.84
N ALA A 168 -8.22 13.35 -9.14
CA ALA A 168 -9.46 13.29 -8.36
C ALA A 168 -9.20 12.59 -7.03
N SER A 169 -9.63 13.17 -5.90
CA SER A 169 -9.37 12.62 -4.56
C SER A 169 -9.92 11.21 -4.40
N ILE A 170 -11.10 10.95 -4.98
CA ILE A 170 -11.79 9.66 -4.97
C ILE A 170 -12.20 9.37 -6.42
N PRO A 171 -11.30 8.80 -7.24
CA PRO A 171 -11.52 8.69 -8.69
C PRO A 171 -12.52 7.59 -9.06
N GLN A 172 -12.71 6.59 -8.20
CA GLN A 172 -13.53 5.42 -8.46
C GLN A 172 -14.18 4.89 -7.17
N ALA A 173 -15.25 4.11 -7.31
CA ALA A 173 -16.02 3.58 -6.18
C ALA A 173 -15.45 2.30 -5.55
N PHE A 174 -14.51 1.64 -6.23
CA PHE A 174 -13.89 0.40 -5.80
C PHE A 174 -12.42 0.43 -6.17
N ASP A 175 -11.56 -0.13 -5.33
CA ASP A 175 -10.13 -0.28 -5.62
C ASP A 175 -9.81 -1.59 -6.34
N ILE A 176 -8.56 -1.71 -6.79
CA ILE A 176 -8.04 -2.90 -7.46
C ILE A 176 -7.35 -3.76 -6.40
N ALA A 177 -7.56 -5.07 -6.45
CA ALA A 177 -6.87 -6.02 -5.59
C ALA A 177 -5.75 -6.74 -6.36
N PHE A 178 -4.60 -6.94 -5.72
CA PHE A 178 -3.46 -7.66 -6.29
C PHE A 178 -3.01 -8.84 -5.42
N LEU A 179 -2.64 -9.94 -6.05
CA LEU A 179 -1.99 -11.07 -5.39
C LEU A 179 -0.56 -10.69 -4.95
N PRO A 180 0.02 -11.35 -3.93
CA PRO A 180 1.36 -11.00 -3.44
C PRO A 180 2.47 -10.99 -4.52
N ASN A 181 2.42 -11.92 -5.47
CA ASN A 181 3.34 -11.97 -6.61
C ASN A 181 3.14 -10.80 -7.60
N GLU A 182 1.91 -10.32 -7.73
CA GLU A 182 1.57 -9.14 -8.53
C GLU A 182 2.06 -7.86 -7.84
N VAL A 183 1.89 -7.79 -6.51
CA VAL A 183 2.42 -6.68 -5.70
C VAL A 183 3.94 -6.59 -5.81
N LEU A 184 4.63 -7.71 -5.69
CA LEU A 184 6.09 -7.78 -5.85
C LEU A 184 6.58 -7.41 -7.25
N ALA A 185 5.76 -7.55 -8.29
CA ALA A 185 6.11 -7.11 -9.64
C ALA A 185 6.35 -5.59 -9.70
N ILE A 186 5.69 -4.84 -8.81
CA ILE A 186 5.82 -3.38 -8.68
C ILE A 186 6.81 -3.04 -7.56
N ALA A 187 6.60 -3.55 -6.34
CA ALA A 187 7.45 -3.25 -5.18
C ALA A 187 8.89 -3.72 -5.34
N GLY A 188 9.12 -4.82 -6.07
CA GLY A 188 10.45 -5.41 -6.28
C GLY A 188 11.45 -4.46 -6.94
N ALA A 189 10.99 -3.43 -7.65
CA ALA A 189 11.82 -2.35 -8.15
C ALA A 189 12.58 -1.59 -7.06
N PHE A 190 11.97 -1.42 -5.89
CA PHE A 190 12.52 -0.66 -4.77
C PHE A 190 13.30 -1.55 -3.79
N ILE A 191 13.18 -2.87 -3.91
CA ILE A 191 13.91 -3.82 -3.07
C ILE A 191 15.31 -4.00 -3.63
N SER A 192 16.30 -3.70 -2.80
CA SER A 192 17.72 -3.87 -3.11
C SER A 192 18.32 -4.96 -2.23
N GLY A 193 19.14 -5.83 -2.82
CA GLY A 193 19.75 -6.95 -2.09
C GLY A 193 18.75 -8.08 -1.78
N GLU A 194 19.07 -8.88 -0.76
CA GLU A 194 18.25 -10.02 -0.36
C GLU A 194 17.12 -9.60 0.58
N CYS A 195 15.87 -9.91 0.20
CA CYS A 195 14.68 -9.71 1.03
C CYS A 195 13.82 -10.98 0.95
N PRO A 196 13.96 -11.92 1.90
CA PRO A 196 13.43 -13.28 1.77
C PRO A 196 11.93 -13.36 2.10
N VAL A 197 11.10 -12.69 1.30
CA VAL A 197 9.63 -12.68 1.43
C VAL A 197 8.96 -14.03 1.16
N GLY A 198 9.68 -14.97 0.52
CA GLY A 198 9.18 -16.32 0.25
C GLY A 198 8.09 -16.39 -0.83
N ILE A 199 8.01 -15.36 -1.68
CA ILE A 199 7.05 -15.24 -2.79
C ILE A 199 7.83 -14.88 -4.04
N ASP A 200 7.58 -15.62 -5.12
CA ASP A 200 8.16 -15.30 -6.43
C ASP A 200 7.36 -14.18 -7.10
N ALA A 201 8.03 -13.10 -7.50
CA ALA A 201 7.42 -11.99 -8.19
C ALA A 201 7.00 -12.37 -9.62
N ASN A 202 5.91 -11.78 -10.12
CA ASN A 202 5.68 -11.76 -11.56
C ASN A 202 6.81 -10.99 -12.26
N GLN A 203 7.02 -11.27 -13.55
CA GLN A 203 7.95 -10.48 -14.35
C GLN A 203 7.53 -9.00 -14.35
N PRO A 204 8.45 -8.06 -14.07
CA PRO A 204 8.11 -6.64 -13.99
C PRO A 204 7.69 -6.11 -15.36
N LEU A 205 6.84 -5.08 -15.35
CA LEU A 205 6.35 -4.40 -16.53
C LEU A 205 6.54 -2.89 -16.39
N THR A 206 6.96 -2.25 -17.47
CA THR A 206 7.25 -0.81 -17.51
C THR A 206 6.50 -0.19 -18.68
N ILE A 207 5.74 0.89 -18.44
CA ILE A 207 5.19 1.73 -19.52
C ILE A 207 6.31 2.64 -20.04
N THR A 208 6.52 2.68 -21.35
CA THR A 208 7.63 3.44 -21.97
C THR A 208 7.20 4.79 -22.56
N ASN A 209 5.91 5.13 -22.50
CA ASN A 209 5.36 6.40 -22.98
C ASN A 209 5.80 7.62 -22.18
N THR A 210 6.32 8.64 -22.87
CA THR A 210 6.49 9.97 -22.30
C THR A 210 5.15 10.72 -22.21
N GLY A 211 5.01 11.60 -21.21
CA GLY A 211 3.74 12.25 -20.83
C GLY A 211 2.72 11.37 -20.09
N ALA A 212 1.78 12.00 -19.35
CA ALA A 212 0.69 11.31 -18.63
C ALA A 212 -0.09 10.31 -19.51
N ALA A 213 -0.46 9.15 -18.97
CA ALA A 213 -1.46 8.29 -19.63
C ALA A 213 -2.82 8.98 -19.51
N GLN A 214 -3.52 9.10 -20.64
CA GLN A 214 -4.83 9.71 -20.74
C GLN A 214 -5.67 8.92 -21.74
N PRO A 215 -7.01 9.04 -21.72
CA PRO A 215 -7.84 8.39 -22.72
C PRO A 215 -7.39 8.73 -24.15
N GLY A 216 -7.17 7.69 -24.96
CA GLY A 216 -6.61 7.80 -26.31
C GLY A 216 -5.09 7.61 -26.40
N THR A 217 -4.34 7.60 -25.30
CA THR A 217 -2.91 7.26 -25.31
C THR A 217 -2.73 5.79 -25.68
N LEU A 218 -1.95 5.52 -26.75
CA LEU A 218 -1.48 4.18 -27.08
C LEU A 218 -0.28 3.83 -26.19
N LEU A 219 -0.47 2.89 -25.27
CA LEU A 219 0.57 2.48 -24.34
C LEU A 219 1.59 1.54 -25.01
N THR A 220 2.86 1.75 -24.68
CA THR A 220 4.00 0.95 -25.09
C THR A 220 4.73 0.41 -23.87
N PHE A 221 5.32 -0.78 -23.99
CA PHE A 221 5.80 -1.52 -22.84
C PHE A 221 7.24 -2.02 -22.99
N SER A 222 7.91 -2.20 -21.85
CA SER A 222 9.16 -2.95 -21.72
C SER A 222 9.04 -3.95 -20.57
N SER A 223 9.59 -5.14 -20.75
CA SER A 223 9.69 -6.18 -19.73
C SER A 223 10.75 -7.21 -20.15
N PRO A 224 11.45 -7.85 -19.19
CA PRO A 224 12.29 -9.01 -19.50
C PRO A 224 11.56 -10.14 -20.24
N ALA A 225 10.23 -10.26 -20.05
CA ALA A 225 9.38 -11.22 -20.75
C ALA A 225 9.16 -10.86 -22.24
N LEU A 226 9.41 -9.61 -22.64
CA LEU A 226 9.21 -9.10 -24.01
C LEU A 226 10.51 -9.01 -24.81
N ASN A 227 11.42 -9.97 -24.60
CA ASN A 227 12.79 -9.97 -25.16
C ASN A 227 12.91 -10.41 -26.63
N GLY A 228 11.82 -10.36 -27.41
CA GLY A 228 11.80 -10.77 -28.82
C GLY A 228 11.69 -12.28 -29.07
N SER A 229 11.75 -13.12 -28.03
CA SER A 229 11.49 -14.57 -28.14
C SER A 229 9.99 -14.92 -28.20
N VAL A 230 9.13 -13.94 -27.93
CA VAL A 230 7.67 -14.09 -27.92
C VAL A 230 7.08 -13.34 -29.10
N ASP A 231 6.18 -13.99 -29.84
CA ASP A 231 5.43 -13.39 -30.94
C ASP A 231 4.44 -12.35 -30.38
N THR A 232 4.86 -11.08 -30.39
CA THR A 232 4.10 -9.98 -29.81
C THR A 232 2.73 -9.78 -30.45
N SER A 233 2.52 -10.24 -31.69
CA SER A 233 1.23 -10.16 -32.38
C SER A 233 0.12 -11.01 -31.72
N LYS A 234 0.50 -11.91 -30.82
CA LYS A 234 -0.42 -12.77 -30.05
C LYS A 234 -0.58 -12.33 -28.60
N LEU A 235 0.05 -11.23 -28.21
CA LEU A 235 -0.01 -10.72 -26.84
C LEU A 235 -1.12 -9.71 -26.68
N TYR A 236 -1.64 -9.65 -25.46
CA TYR A 236 -2.73 -8.77 -25.10
C TYR A 236 -2.32 -7.91 -23.92
N CYS A 237 -2.76 -6.67 -23.96
CA CYS A 237 -2.72 -5.72 -22.88
C CYS A 237 -4.05 -5.81 -22.11
N GLN A 238 -3.97 -6.10 -20.81
CA GLN A 238 -5.13 -6.26 -19.94
C GLN A 238 -5.13 -5.14 -18.91
N MET A 239 -6.12 -4.26 -18.96
CA MET A 239 -6.28 -3.16 -18.00
C MET A 239 -7.34 -3.53 -16.94
N LEU A 240 -6.92 -3.73 -15.70
CA LEU A 240 -7.79 -3.81 -14.54
C LEU A 240 -8.11 -2.41 -14.04
N VAL A 241 -9.40 -2.15 -13.85
CA VAL A 241 -9.94 -0.89 -13.32
C VAL A 241 -10.87 -1.23 -12.17
N GLY A 242 -10.83 -0.42 -11.12
CA GLY A 242 -11.71 -0.55 -9.97
C GLY A 242 -13.19 -0.55 -10.37
N GLY A 243 -13.96 -1.50 -9.86
CA GLY A 243 -15.41 -1.56 -10.08
C GLY A 243 -15.85 -2.29 -11.34
N MET A 244 -14.91 -2.71 -12.20
CA MET A 244 -15.20 -3.62 -13.31
C MET A 244 -15.14 -5.08 -12.82
N SER A 245 -15.91 -5.97 -13.45
CA SER A 245 -15.87 -7.42 -13.15
C SER A 245 -14.63 -8.10 -13.72
N THR A 246 -14.15 -7.63 -14.87
CA THR A 246 -13.00 -8.17 -15.61
C THR A 246 -12.19 -7.04 -16.22
N SER A 247 -10.95 -7.33 -16.60
CA SER A 247 -10.09 -6.40 -17.33
C SER A 247 -10.64 -6.05 -18.71
N ILE A 248 -10.18 -4.90 -19.21
CA ILE A 248 -10.30 -4.52 -20.62
C ILE A 248 -9.15 -5.19 -21.37
N SER A 249 -9.47 -6.10 -22.29
CA SER A 249 -8.50 -6.84 -23.09
C SER A 249 -8.35 -6.22 -24.49
N LEU A 250 -7.12 -5.82 -24.84
CA LEU A 250 -6.79 -5.26 -26.16
C LEU A 250 -5.54 -5.97 -26.71
N PRO A 251 -5.39 -6.15 -28.03
CA PRO A 251 -4.10 -6.52 -28.62
C PRO A 251 -2.99 -5.57 -28.13
N ILE A 252 -1.79 -6.08 -27.88
CA ILE A 252 -0.70 -5.27 -27.28
C ILE A 252 -0.34 -4.04 -28.13
N ASP A 253 -0.43 -4.15 -29.47
CA ASP A 253 -0.17 -3.07 -30.43
C ASP A 253 -1.33 -2.06 -30.54
N GLN A 254 -2.44 -2.33 -29.87
CA GLN A 254 -3.63 -1.50 -29.81
C GLN A 254 -4.02 -1.19 -28.35
N CYS A 255 -3.06 -1.22 -27.41
CA CYS A 255 -3.32 -0.94 -26.00
C CYS A 255 -3.60 0.55 -25.75
N ILE A 256 -4.76 1.02 -26.19
CA ILE A 256 -5.20 2.41 -26.04
C ILE A 256 -5.96 2.53 -24.72
N VAL A 257 -5.61 3.54 -23.92
CA VAL A 257 -6.36 3.89 -22.70
C VAL A 257 -7.80 4.26 -23.09
N PRO A 258 -8.82 3.54 -22.58
CA PRO A 258 -10.20 3.77 -22.98
C PRO A 258 -10.80 5.03 -22.36
N GLN A 259 -11.87 5.53 -22.99
CA GLN A 259 -12.66 6.64 -22.46
C GLN A 259 -13.40 6.22 -21.19
N GLY A 260 -13.59 7.15 -20.26
CA GLY A 260 -14.35 6.93 -19.03
C GLY A 260 -13.58 6.19 -17.92
N VAL A 261 -12.31 5.87 -18.11
CA VAL A 261 -11.42 5.38 -17.04
C VAL A 261 -10.83 6.58 -16.28
N GLU A 262 -10.84 6.49 -14.96
CA GLU A 262 -10.31 7.48 -14.04
C GLU A 262 -9.63 6.78 -12.86
N GLY A 263 -8.53 7.32 -12.34
CA GLY A 263 -7.81 6.77 -11.21
C GLY A 263 -6.80 5.68 -11.59
N PRO A 264 -6.42 4.81 -10.64
CA PRO A 264 -5.42 3.78 -10.86
C PRO A 264 -5.92 2.69 -11.81
N VAL A 265 -5.02 2.23 -12.67
CA VAL A 265 -5.21 1.16 -13.64
C VAL A 265 -4.05 0.18 -13.51
N GLY A 266 -4.38 -1.08 -13.21
CA GLY A 266 -3.41 -2.17 -13.19
C GLY A 266 -3.28 -2.79 -14.58
N ILE A 267 -2.08 -2.76 -15.17
CA ILE A 267 -1.87 -3.20 -16.55
C ILE A 267 -1.00 -4.44 -16.58
N PHE A 268 -1.47 -5.48 -17.28
CA PHE A 268 -0.79 -6.76 -17.45
C PHE A 268 -0.57 -7.04 -18.94
N ILE A 269 0.45 -7.84 -19.24
CA ILE A 269 0.61 -8.46 -20.57
C ILE A 269 0.30 -9.95 -20.46
N THR A 270 -0.63 -10.43 -21.30
CA THR A 270 -1.07 -11.83 -21.33
C THR A 270 -0.82 -12.49 -22.68
N ALA A 271 -0.68 -13.81 -22.66
CA ALA A 271 -0.50 -14.66 -23.85
C ALA A 271 -1.80 -14.97 -24.60
N ASP A 272 -2.95 -14.62 -24.02
CA ASP A 272 -4.27 -14.78 -24.62
C ASP A 272 -5.18 -13.57 -24.32
N ASN A 273 -6.35 -13.56 -24.95
CA ASN A 273 -7.34 -12.49 -24.86
C ASN A 273 -8.40 -12.73 -23.78
N GLN A 274 -8.26 -13.76 -22.94
CA GLN A 274 -9.24 -14.02 -21.89
C GLN A 274 -9.16 -12.88 -20.87
N PRO A 275 -10.25 -12.11 -20.64
CA PRO A 275 -10.21 -11.05 -19.64
C PRO A 275 -9.90 -11.61 -18.25
N LEU A 276 -8.98 -10.95 -17.55
CA LEU A 276 -8.62 -11.25 -16.17
C LEU A 276 -9.79 -10.86 -15.26
N ASN A 277 -10.19 -11.76 -14.36
CA ASN A 277 -11.20 -11.44 -13.36
C ASN A 277 -10.66 -10.41 -12.38
N ASN A 278 -11.44 -9.38 -12.04
CA ASN A 278 -11.01 -8.39 -11.06
C ASN A 278 -10.97 -9.00 -9.64
N ASN A 279 -11.81 -9.99 -9.36
CA ASN A 279 -11.70 -10.83 -8.16
C ASN A 279 -10.40 -11.68 -8.21
N VAL A 280 -9.43 -11.33 -7.36
CA VAL A 280 -8.12 -11.99 -7.27
C VAL A 280 -8.21 -13.50 -7.02
N ARG A 281 -9.24 -13.98 -6.30
CA ARG A 281 -9.41 -15.41 -6.01
C ARG A 281 -9.70 -16.21 -7.28
N ASP A 282 -10.44 -15.62 -8.20
CA ASP A 282 -10.92 -16.27 -9.42
C ASP A 282 -10.10 -15.87 -10.66
N ARG A 283 -9.03 -15.08 -10.48
CA ARG A 283 -8.22 -14.55 -11.58
C ARG A 283 -7.28 -15.64 -12.11
N ALA A 284 -7.43 -15.97 -13.39
CA ALA A 284 -6.51 -16.89 -14.07
C ALA A 284 -5.17 -16.20 -14.32
N THR A 285 -4.13 -16.62 -13.62
CA THR A 285 -2.78 -16.03 -13.72
C THR A 285 -1.86 -16.75 -14.71
N GLN A 286 -2.26 -17.93 -15.22
CA GLN A 286 -1.41 -18.77 -16.08
C GLN A 286 -1.04 -18.09 -17.41
N ALA A 287 -1.88 -17.20 -17.91
CA ALA A 287 -1.63 -16.45 -19.13
C ALA A 287 -0.82 -15.16 -18.90
N VAL A 288 -0.58 -14.75 -17.65
CA VAL A 288 0.15 -13.52 -17.32
C VAL A 288 1.63 -13.73 -17.60
N LEU A 289 2.17 -12.95 -18.54
CA LEU A 289 3.58 -12.96 -18.89
C LEU A 289 4.38 -11.92 -18.11
N ALA A 290 3.78 -10.75 -17.86
CA ALA A 290 4.38 -9.65 -17.13
C ALA A 290 3.32 -8.74 -16.50
N GLY A 291 3.71 -8.07 -15.42
CA GLY A 291 2.91 -7.11 -14.68
C GLY A 291 2.29 -7.66 -13.39
N PRO A 292 1.49 -6.83 -12.69
CA PRO A 292 1.02 -5.53 -13.15
C PRO A 292 2.11 -4.47 -13.18
N THR A 293 1.86 -3.42 -13.97
CA THR A 293 2.38 -2.08 -13.74
C THR A 293 1.21 -1.13 -13.52
N MET A 294 1.45 0.04 -12.94
CA MET A 294 0.39 0.98 -12.58
C MET A 294 0.44 2.22 -13.45
N ALA A 295 -0.73 2.67 -13.89
CA ALA A 295 -0.94 4.00 -14.46
C ALA A 295 -2.06 4.70 -13.71
N PHE A 296 -1.99 6.02 -13.59
CA PHE A 296 -3.07 6.84 -13.07
C PHE A 296 -3.64 7.69 -14.20
N ILE A 297 -4.96 7.58 -14.41
CA ILE A 297 -5.69 8.34 -15.42
C ILE A 297 -6.41 9.49 -14.71
N ASP A 298 -5.89 10.71 -14.82
CA ASP A 298 -6.41 11.89 -14.12
C ASP A 298 -7.12 12.86 -15.07
N THR A 299 -8.29 12.48 -15.60
CA THR A 299 -9.08 13.38 -16.44
C THR A 299 -9.91 14.37 -15.63
N GLN A 300 -10.25 14.02 -14.38
CA GLN A 300 -11.11 14.82 -13.52
C GLN A 300 -10.27 15.61 -12.50
N LYS A 301 -9.85 16.81 -12.88
CA LYS A 301 -9.15 17.73 -11.96
C LYS A 301 -10.16 18.35 -10.99
N GLN A 302 -10.01 18.09 -9.69
CA GLN A 302 -10.91 18.60 -8.66
C GLN A 302 -10.39 19.92 -8.06
N LEU A 303 -11.33 20.76 -7.60
CA LEU A 303 -11.02 22.03 -6.96
C LEU A 303 -10.12 21.84 -5.72
N LEU A 304 -10.32 20.76 -4.97
CA LEU A 304 -9.48 20.43 -3.80
C LEU A 304 -8.01 20.27 -4.19
N SER A 305 -7.74 19.52 -5.26
CA SER A 305 -6.39 19.32 -5.81
C SER A 305 -5.80 20.61 -6.37
N GLN A 306 -6.63 21.42 -7.03
CA GLN A 306 -6.24 22.75 -7.51
C GLN A 306 -6.01 23.76 -6.39
N LEU A 307 -6.60 23.58 -5.20
CA LEU A 307 -6.37 24.44 -4.04
C LEU A 307 -5.05 24.09 -3.34
N ALA A 308 -4.64 22.82 -3.37
CA ALA A 308 -3.36 22.39 -2.85
C ALA A 308 -2.18 22.89 -3.71
N LEU A 309 -2.42 23.08 -5.01
CA LEU A 309 -1.45 23.55 -5.99
C LEU A 309 -1.67 25.04 -6.28
N ALA A 310 -0.62 25.79 -6.58
CA ALA A 310 -0.72 27.20 -6.90
C ALA A 310 -1.48 27.39 -8.22
N ALA A 311 -2.80 27.57 -8.14
CA ALA A 311 -3.53 28.30 -9.16
C ALA A 311 -2.97 29.73 -9.15
N GLY A 312 -2.21 30.09 -10.19
CA GLY A 312 -1.38 31.31 -10.27
C GLY A 312 -1.97 32.50 -9.52
N SER A 313 -1.43 32.77 -8.34
CA SER A 313 -1.77 33.95 -7.55
C SER A 313 -1.02 35.13 -8.13
N GLY A 314 -1.60 35.70 -9.18
CA GLY A 314 -1.24 36.99 -9.77
C GLY A 314 -2.50 37.67 -10.30
N ASP A 315 -2.94 38.68 -9.57
CA ASP A 315 -3.96 39.68 -9.89
C ASP A 315 -5.47 39.35 -9.79
N SER A 316 -6.06 40.01 -8.79
CA SER A 316 -7.47 40.38 -8.74
C SER A 316 -7.77 41.49 -9.76
N ASN A 317 -8.01 41.13 -11.03
CA ASN A 317 -8.93 41.85 -11.94
C ASN A 317 -8.91 41.19 -13.32
N ASN A 318 -10.03 40.59 -13.72
CA ASN A 318 -10.72 40.83 -14.99
C ASN A 318 -11.58 39.61 -15.35
N SER A 319 -12.83 39.89 -15.70
CA SER A 319 -13.77 38.92 -16.23
C SER A 319 -13.38 38.60 -17.67
N SER A 320 -12.89 37.38 -17.93
CA SER A 320 -12.91 36.80 -19.28
C SER A 320 -12.64 35.30 -19.25
N ASN A 321 -13.60 34.56 -19.78
CA ASN A 321 -13.53 33.19 -20.27
C ASN A 321 -12.12 32.87 -20.84
N GLY A 322 -11.35 32.05 -20.15
CA GLY A 322 -9.97 31.74 -20.54
C GLY A 322 -9.47 30.52 -19.79
N ASN A 323 -9.36 29.41 -20.52
CA ASN A 323 -8.81 28.14 -20.09
C ASN A 323 -7.31 28.33 -19.75
N SER A 324 -7.01 28.78 -18.53
CA SER A 324 -5.64 28.92 -18.05
C SER A 324 -5.08 27.54 -17.73
N ASN A 325 -4.42 26.97 -18.73
CA ASN A 325 -3.63 25.75 -18.64
C ASN A 325 -2.41 26.03 -17.72
N VAL A 326 -2.59 25.89 -16.41
CA VAL A 326 -1.48 25.72 -15.48
C VAL A 326 -0.96 24.31 -15.72
N SER A 327 0.07 24.19 -16.55
CA SER A 327 0.71 22.92 -16.88
C SER A 327 1.56 22.48 -15.68
N THR A 328 0.93 21.88 -14.68
CA THR A 328 1.65 21.01 -13.74
C THR A 328 2.05 19.78 -14.52
N THR A 329 3.35 19.52 -14.65
CA THR A 329 3.85 18.25 -15.18
C THR A 329 3.45 17.15 -14.22
N THR A 330 2.31 16.50 -14.47
CA THR A 330 2.11 15.10 -14.07
C THR A 330 3.31 14.35 -14.64
N ILE A 331 4.09 13.69 -13.79
CA ILE A 331 5.13 12.81 -14.32
C ILE A 331 4.44 11.77 -15.21
N SER A 332 5.05 11.47 -16.33
CA SER A 332 4.51 10.48 -17.25
C SER A 332 4.48 9.10 -16.59
N PRO A 333 3.63 8.16 -17.04
CA PRO A 333 3.76 6.78 -16.66
C PRO A 333 5.12 6.22 -17.07
N SER A 334 5.84 6.78 -18.07
CA SER A 334 7.26 6.43 -18.26
C SER A 334 8.17 7.01 -17.21
N GLU A 335 7.94 8.20 -16.66
CA GLU A 335 8.72 8.69 -15.54
C GLU A 335 8.41 7.81 -14.33
N ALA A 336 7.15 7.58 -13.98
CA ALA A 336 6.75 6.65 -12.91
C ALA A 336 7.27 5.21 -13.13
N SER A 337 7.16 4.68 -14.35
CA SER A 337 7.61 3.33 -14.68
C SER A 337 9.12 3.25 -14.88
N SER A 338 9.79 4.31 -15.36
CA SER A 338 11.26 4.37 -15.43
C SER A 338 11.87 4.63 -14.08
N ILE A 339 11.17 5.29 -13.15
CA ILE A 339 11.50 5.39 -11.74
C ILE A 339 11.51 3.98 -11.13
N ILE A 340 10.43 3.21 -11.34
CA ILE A 340 10.33 1.80 -10.97
C ILE A 340 11.45 0.99 -11.67
N ALA A 341 11.68 1.16 -12.98
CA ALA A 341 12.69 0.39 -13.70
C ALA A 341 14.14 0.79 -13.37
N SER A 342 14.43 2.04 -13.03
CA SER A 342 15.79 2.55 -12.81
C SER A 342 16.30 2.30 -11.39
N ALA A 343 15.40 2.16 -10.40
CA ALA A 343 15.75 1.65 -9.08
C ALA A 343 16.42 0.26 -9.15
N SER A 344 16.04 -0.56 -10.15
CA SER A 344 16.66 -1.86 -10.45
C SER A 344 18.02 -1.79 -11.16
N SER A 345 18.38 -0.66 -11.79
CA SER A 345 19.62 -0.53 -12.57
C SER A 345 20.85 -0.15 -11.75
N ALA A 346 20.65 0.33 -10.52
CA ALA A 346 21.74 0.69 -9.60
C ALA A 346 22.33 -0.52 -8.84
N SER A 347 21.73 -1.71 -8.94
CA SER A 347 22.22 -2.96 -8.32
C SER A 347 23.12 -3.81 -9.24
N GLY A 348 23.36 -3.36 -10.48
CA GLY A 348 24.13 -4.09 -11.51
C GLY A 348 25.62 -3.76 -11.62
N ALA A 349 26.17 -2.85 -10.81
CA ALA A 349 27.60 -2.53 -10.85
C ALA A 349 28.40 -3.52 -10.00
N ALA A 350 28.83 -4.63 -10.60
CA ALA A 350 29.89 -5.47 -10.03
C ALA A 350 31.19 -4.65 -9.87
N PRO A 351 31.90 -4.76 -8.73
CA PRO A 351 33.17 -4.05 -8.56
C PRO A 351 34.22 -4.73 -9.42
N THR A 352 34.78 -3.98 -10.38
CA THR A 352 36.00 -4.41 -11.06
C THR A 352 37.17 -4.25 -10.10
N ASP A 353 37.74 -5.39 -9.70
CA ASP A 353 39.02 -5.49 -9.04
C ASP A 353 40.10 -4.69 -9.80
N SER A 354 40.77 -3.80 -9.09
CA SER A 354 42.13 -3.37 -9.40
C SER A 354 42.83 -3.02 -8.11
N ALA A 355 43.47 -4.04 -7.54
CA ALA A 355 44.46 -3.91 -6.51
C ALA A 355 45.67 -3.12 -7.04
N ALA A 356 46.00 -2.01 -6.39
CA ALA A 356 47.33 -1.42 -6.41
C ALA A 356 47.72 -1.09 -4.97
N ALA A 357 48.72 -1.81 -4.49
CA ALA A 357 49.29 -1.69 -3.16
C ALA A 357 49.99 -0.34 -2.95
N ALA A 358 49.78 0.27 -1.77
CA ALA A 358 50.77 1.13 -1.14
C ALA A 358 50.58 1.12 0.39
N SER A 359 51.66 0.70 1.04
CA SER A 359 51.94 0.62 2.47
C SER A 359 51.66 1.89 3.29
N ALA A 360 51.17 1.73 4.51
CA ALA A 360 51.81 2.31 5.70
C ALA A 360 51.28 1.66 6.99
N SER A 361 52.25 1.23 7.80
CA SER A 361 52.18 0.67 9.15
C SER A 361 51.81 1.69 10.22
N ALA A 362 51.18 1.21 11.30
CA ALA A 362 51.62 1.32 12.70
C ALA A 362 50.52 1.71 13.73
N THR A 363 50.40 0.80 14.70
CA THR A 363 50.34 0.98 16.17
C THR A 363 49.03 1.38 16.88
N ASP A 364 48.62 0.43 17.72
CA ASP A 364 48.03 0.52 19.07
C ASP A 364 47.89 1.91 19.70
N SER A 365 46.76 2.12 20.39
CA SER A 365 46.75 2.24 21.86
C SER A 365 45.32 2.28 22.41
N ALA A 366 45.06 1.39 23.36
CA ALA A 366 43.99 1.51 24.34
C ALA A 366 44.36 2.52 25.43
N ALA A 367 43.38 3.25 25.99
CA ALA A 367 43.41 3.70 27.38
C ALA A 367 42.02 4.10 27.88
N ALA A 368 41.66 3.53 29.03
CA ALA A 368 40.48 3.80 29.82
C ALA A 368 40.61 5.08 30.67
N ALA A 369 39.47 5.64 31.10
CA ALA A 369 39.39 6.40 32.35
C ALA A 369 37.97 6.36 32.97
N SER A 370 37.90 5.66 34.11
CA SER A 370 37.02 5.78 35.28
C SER A 370 37.04 7.22 35.87
N ALA A 371 36.20 7.71 36.79
CA ALA A 371 34.96 7.31 37.47
C ALA A 371 34.49 8.52 38.33
N THR A 372 33.30 8.41 38.95
CA THR A 372 32.75 9.16 40.11
C THR A 372 32.25 10.59 39.85
N GLY A 373 31.09 11.07 40.33
CA GLY A 373 30.08 10.56 41.26
C GLY A 373 29.58 11.72 42.14
N SER A 374 28.27 12.00 42.17
CA SER A 374 27.47 12.43 43.36
C SER A 374 26.09 12.98 42.97
N ALA A 375 25.09 12.56 43.74
CA ALA A 375 23.63 12.69 43.60
C ALA A 375 23.07 13.98 44.26
N PRO A 376 21.77 14.08 44.61
CA PRO A 376 20.53 13.90 43.82
C PRO A 376 19.63 15.17 43.88
N VAL A 377 18.61 15.27 43.01
CA VAL A 377 17.48 16.19 43.22
C VAL A 377 16.16 15.42 43.08
N SER A 378 15.36 15.52 44.13
CA SER A 378 14.03 14.97 44.34
C SER A 378 12.96 15.64 43.47
N GLY A 379 12.03 14.84 42.93
CA GLY A 379 10.83 15.37 42.26
C GLY A 379 9.82 14.28 41.88
N ALA A 380 8.97 13.92 42.85
CA ALA A 380 7.62 13.38 42.74
C ALA A 380 7.27 12.41 41.58
N ALA A 381 7.30 11.11 41.90
CA ALA A 381 6.58 10.07 41.15
C ALA A 381 5.08 10.09 41.54
N ALA A 382 4.21 10.26 40.55
CA ALA A 382 2.78 10.01 40.69
C ALA A 382 2.53 8.50 40.55
N ALA A 383 1.96 7.91 41.60
CA ALA A 383 1.57 6.51 41.66
C ALA A 383 0.38 6.25 40.72
N ALA A 384 0.60 5.47 39.65
CA ALA A 384 -0.47 4.88 38.86
C ALA A 384 -0.93 3.59 39.55
N ALA A 385 -2.20 3.58 39.98
CA ALA A 385 -2.86 2.45 40.58
C ALA A 385 -3.02 1.29 39.58
N ALA A 386 -2.77 0.07 40.04
CA ALA A 386 -3.00 -1.15 39.29
C ALA A 386 -4.51 -1.35 38.99
N PRO A 387 -4.91 -1.76 37.77
CA PRO A 387 -6.28 -2.16 37.52
C PRO A 387 -6.49 -3.60 37.98
N THR A 388 -7.49 -3.77 38.85
CA THR A 388 -8.05 -5.04 39.30
C THR A 388 -8.76 -5.76 38.16
N ALA A 389 -8.65 -7.08 38.15
CA ALA A 389 -9.30 -7.99 37.22
C ALA A 389 -10.83 -8.01 37.33
N ALA A 390 -11.44 -8.43 36.21
CA ALA A 390 -12.81 -8.90 35.99
C ALA A 390 -13.86 -7.88 35.50
N GLU A 391 -14.09 -7.86 34.18
CA GLU A 391 -15.42 -8.13 33.63
C GLU A 391 -15.27 -8.67 32.20
N SER A 392 -15.62 -9.94 31.99
CA SER A 392 -15.68 -10.55 30.67
C SER A 392 -17.04 -10.25 30.06
N ASP A 393 -17.13 -9.23 29.22
CA ASP A 393 -18.34 -9.01 28.44
C ASP A 393 -18.36 -10.00 27.25
N LYS A 394 -19.25 -10.99 27.37
CA LYS A 394 -19.55 -12.00 26.35
C LYS A 394 -20.90 -11.70 25.70
N THR A 395 -21.19 -10.47 25.31
CA THR A 395 -22.34 -10.21 24.44
C THR A 395 -22.01 -10.60 23.01
N VAL A 396 -22.30 -11.87 22.69
CA VAL A 396 -22.65 -12.26 21.32
C VAL A 396 -23.94 -11.50 20.98
N VAL A 397 -23.93 -10.68 19.93
CA VAL A 397 -25.13 -10.00 19.42
C VAL A 397 -26.04 -11.07 18.81
N GLU A 398 -27.05 -11.52 19.56
CA GLU A 398 -27.92 -12.65 19.16
C GLU A 398 -29.08 -12.29 18.22
N SER A 399 -29.21 -11.05 17.72
CA SER A 399 -30.21 -10.74 16.70
C SER A 399 -29.86 -9.49 15.88
N PRO A 400 -30.05 -9.47 14.56
CA PRO A 400 -30.13 -8.22 13.82
C PRO A 400 -31.23 -7.36 14.45
N GLY A 401 -30.93 -6.10 14.77
CA GLY A 401 -31.93 -5.16 15.27
C GLY A 401 -33.11 -5.03 14.30
N THR A 402 -34.23 -4.47 14.74
CA THR A 402 -35.37 -4.18 13.85
C THR A 402 -35.22 -2.81 13.21
N ARG A 403 -35.50 -2.69 11.91
CA ARG A 403 -35.54 -1.41 11.17
C ARG A 403 -36.49 -0.45 11.89
N ASN A 404 -35.99 0.70 12.36
CA ASN A 404 -36.81 1.75 12.93
C ASN A 404 -36.84 2.96 12.00
N ILE A 405 -38.05 3.47 11.75
CA ILE A 405 -38.28 4.70 11.00
C ILE A 405 -38.68 5.75 12.04
N ALA A 406 -37.72 6.52 12.53
CA ALA A 406 -38.00 7.63 13.41
C ALA A 406 -38.25 8.89 12.57
N THR A 407 -39.40 9.54 12.77
CA THR A 407 -39.72 10.83 12.18
C THR A 407 -39.71 11.90 13.27
N GLY A 408 -38.85 12.91 13.11
CA GLY A 408 -38.74 14.03 14.06
C GLY A 408 -38.72 15.39 13.34
N PRO A 409 -39.18 16.47 13.99
CA PRO A 409 -39.10 17.81 13.42
C PRO A 409 -37.65 18.30 13.42
N SER A 410 -37.15 18.74 12.27
CA SER A 410 -35.93 19.57 12.18
C SER A 410 -36.31 21.01 11.85
N ALA A 411 -35.40 21.95 12.10
CA ALA A 411 -35.63 23.38 11.90
C ALA A 411 -36.03 23.76 10.45
N ASN A 412 -35.82 22.87 9.47
CA ASN A 412 -36.11 23.09 8.06
C ASN A 412 -37.11 22.08 7.45
N GLY A 413 -37.79 21.27 8.28
CA GLY A 413 -38.74 20.22 7.83
C GLY A 413 -38.62 18.89 8.58
N ALA A 414 -39.48 17.92 8.30
CA ALA A 414 -39.38 16.58 8.90
C ALA A 414 -38.20 15.80 8.27
N ILE A 415 -37.28 15.29 9.09
CA ILE A 415 -36.25 14.35 8.65
C ILE A 415 -36.73 12.94 8.98
N THR A 416 -36.66 12.05 8.00
CA THR A 416 -36.81 10.61 8.23
C THR A 416 -35.42 10.04 8.43
N VAL A 417 -35.13 9.52 9.62
CA VAL A 417 -33.88 8.81 9.90
C VAL A 417 -34.18 7.32 9.80
N ASP A 418 -33.55 6.68 8.83
CA ASP A 418 -33.54 5.22 8.70
C ASP A 418 -32.41 4.68 9.57
N GLY A 419 -32.74 3.98 10.66
CA GLY A 419 -31.77 3.49 11.62
C GLY A 419 -32.11 2.12 12.18
N TRP A 420 -31.14 1.52 12.89
CA TRP A 420 -31.27 0.25 13.58
C TRP A 420 -31.06 0.49 15.07
N GLN A 421 -32.02 0.09 15.92
CA GLN A 421 -31.83 0.06 17.36
C GLN A 421 -31.37 -1.33 17.77
N SER A 422 -30.37 -1.39 18.66
CA SER A 422 -29.89 -2.60 19.33
C SER A 422 -30.93 -3.17 20.29
#